data_AF-A0A6I2GU78-F1
#
_entry.id   AF-A0A6I2GU78-F1
#
_cell.length_a   1.000
_cell.length_b   1.000
_cell.length_c   1.000
_cell.angle_alpha   90.00
_cell.angle_beta   90.00
_cell.angle_gamma   90.00
#
_symmetry.space_group_name_H-M   'P 1'
#
loop_
_entity.id
_entity.type
_entity.pdbx_description
1 polymer ?
#
loop_
_entity_poly.entity_id
_entity_poly.type
_entity_poly.pdbx_seq_one_letter_code
_entity_poly.pdbx_strand_id
1 'polypeptide(L)'
;MSASAAVLQALKRLPRGAGPAALRALAPLFEEALAETVSARVELHEELVRVLGAVMAERTPATLEEAAGVATGVAPEVLEAELLQLRAAQEGLRAAEGVEQVRALEEAEAVLATTGAAAHTRAQLALAAQEVRERLARALSREHAPVMVTAEEALAVARWRLGVGPAPRGAALLELAREVEGLCARGPAVGEERERLRALARRADAEREHPGWRALFARMRDVRPRLVGAVRRVPLYASLQPPVRVRPVQSMEALFDEEKRS
;
A
#
# COMPACT_ATOMS: atom_id res chain seq x y z
N MET A 1 15.59 -15.70 -19.17
CA MET A 1 15.05 -17.07 -19.20
C MET A 1 13.55 -16.92 -19.00
N SER A 2 12.71 -17.50 -19.86
CA SER A 2 11.26 -17.38 -19.70
C SER A 2 10.79 -18.17 -18.47
N ALA A 3 9.73 -17.72 -17.80
CA ALA A 3 9.11 -18.39 -16.66
C ALA A 3 8.68 -19.82 -17.03
N SER A 4 8.18 -20.02 -18.26
CA SER A 4 7.88 -21.36 -18.79
C SER A 4 9.12 -22.26 -18.87
N ALA A 5 10.29 -21.73 -19.24
CA ALA A 5 11.54 -22.49 -19.23
C ALA A 5 12.03 -22.80 -17.81
N ALA A 6 11.78 -21.90 -16.85
CA ALA A 6 12.09 -22.12 -15.44
C ALA A 6 11.23 -23.26 -14.85
N VAL A 7 9.93 -23.29 -15.16
CA VAL A 7 9.03 -24.41 -14.79
C VAL A 7 9.55 -25.73 -15.35
N LEU A 8 9.87 -25.77 -16.65
CA LEU A 8 10.38 -26.98 -17.29
C LEU A 8 11.70 -27.45 -16.65
N GLN A 9 12.62 -26.53 -16.37
CA GLN A 9 13.89 -26.86 -15.71
C GLN A 9 13.66 -27.38 -14.28
N ALA A 10 12.70 -26.82 -13.55
CA ALA A 10 12.34 -27.29 -12.21
C ALA A 10 11.72 -28.69 -12.25
N LEU A 11 10.80 -28.96 -13.20
CA LEU A 11 10.23 -30.28 -13.40
C LEU A 11 11.31 -31.33 -13.72
N LYS A 12 12.25 -31.02 -14.62
CA LYS A 12 13.40 -31.90 -14.96
C LYS A 12 14.27 -32.27 -13.75
N ARG A 13 14.27 -31.46 -12.69
CA ARG A 13 15.00 -31.74 -11.44
C ARG A 13 14.22 -32.64 -10.47
N LEU A 14 12.92 -32.80 -10.64
CA LEU A 14 12.10 -33.67 -9.79
C LEU A 14 12.31 -35.16 -10.15
N PRO A 15 12.27 -36.07 -9.16
CA PRO A 15 12.34 -37.50 -9.45
C PRO A 15 11.10 -37.97 -10.23
N ARG A 16 11.27 -39.06 -10.98
CA ARG A 16 10.14 -39.72 -11.67
C ARG A 16 9.15 -40.22 -10.62
N GLY A 17 7.86 -39.95 -10.83
CA GLY A 17 6.81 -40.35 -9.88
C GLY A 17 6.81 -39.58 -8.55
N ALA A 18 7.42 -38.39 -8.48
CA ALA A 18 7.38 -37.55 -7.27
C ALA A 18 5.95 -37.20 -6.80
N GLY A 19 5.00 -37.20 -7.73
CA GLY A 19 3.59 -36.99 -7.44
C GLY A 19 3.20 -35.52 -7.19
N PRO A 20 1.90 -35.25 -6.93
CA PRO A 20 1.35 -33.89 -6.86
C PRO A 20 1.96 -33.01 -5.77
N ALA A 21 2.37 -33.61 -4.65
CA ALA A 21 2.96 -32.86 -3.53
C ALA A 21 4.26 -32.15 -3.94
N ALA A 22 5.02 -32.71 -4.88
CA ALA A 22 6.26 -32.12 -5.38
C ALA A 22 6.01 -30.82 -6.18
N LEU A 23 4.84 -30.67 -6.78
CA LEU A 23 4.49 -29.48 -7.55
C LEU A 23 4.15 -28.28 -6.66
N ARG A 24 3.75 -28.50 -5.40
CA ARG A 24 3.42 -27.40 -4.47
C ARG A 24 4.58 -26.45 -4.25
N ALA A 25 5.81 -26.98 -4.20
CA ALA A 25 7.01 -26.16 -4.09
C ALA A 25 7.31 -25.34 -5.35
N LEU A 26 6.71 -25.70 -6.48
CA LEU A 26 6.86 -25.03 -7.77
C LEU A 26 5.72 -24.05 -8.06
N ALA A 27 4.72 -23.92 -7.17
CA ALA A 27 3.57 -23.03 -7.36
C ALA A 27 3.96 -21.59 -7.77
N PRO A 28 4.99 -20.94 -7.18
CA PRO A 28 5.44 -19.62 -7.64
C PRO A 28 5.84 -19.58 -9.12
N LEU A 29 6.54 -20.61 -9.60
CA LEU A 29 6.99 -20.69 -10.99
C LEU A 29 5.81 -20.92 -11.93
N PHE A 30 4.81 -21.71 -11.51
CA PHE A 30 3.58 -21.90 -12.28
C PHE A 30 2.76 -20.62 -12.36
N GLU A 31 2.59 -19.90 -11.24
CA GLU A 31 1.96 -18.59 -11.24
C GLU A 31 2.65 -17.67 -12.25
N GLU A 32 3.98 -17.50 -12.17
CA GLU A 32 4.76 -16.68 -13.11
C GLU A 32 4.63 -17.13 -14.58
N ALA A 33 4.68 -18.44 -14.84
CA ALA A 33 4.57 -18.97 -16.20
C ALA A 33 3.21 -18.73 -16.85
N LEU A 34 2.12 -18.73 -16.07
CA LEU A 34 0.79 -18.34 -16.55
C LEU A 34 0.70 -16.86 -16.97
N ALA A 35 1.72 -16.03 -16.70
CA ALA A 35 1.81 -14.68 -17.23
C ALA A 35 2.29 -14.63 -18.69
N GLU A 36 3.03 -15.65 -19.13
CA GLU A 36 3.68 -15.64 -20.44
C GLU A 36 2.76 -16.27 -21.49
N THR A 37 2.43 -15.50 -22.53
CA THR A 37 1.49 -15.92 -23.59
C THR A 37 2.07 -16.95 -24.58
N VAL A 38 2.99 -17.83 -24.18
CA VAL A 38 3.75 -18.67 -25.14
C VAL A 38 3.80 -20.15 -24.79
N SER A 39 3.48 -20.91 -25.84
CA SER A 39 3.41 -22.36 -25.98
C SER A 39 4.79 -23.03 -25.95
N ALA A 40 5.04 -23.83 -24.92
CA ALA A 40 5.99 -24.96 -24.96
C ALA A 40 5.25 -26.23 -24.49
N ARG A 41 4.20 -26.60 -25.21
CA ARG A 41 3.19 -27.58 -24.78
C ARG A 41 3.67 -29.04 -24.75
N VAL A 42 4.62 -29.41 -25.62
CA VAL A 42 5.00 -30.84 -25.77
C VAL A 42 5.97 -31.29 -24.68
N GLU A 43 7.11 -30.61 -24.51
CA GLU A 43 8.10 -30.99 -23.48
C GLU A 43 7.52 -30.87 -22.06
N LEU A 44 6.65 -29.88 -21.81
CA LEU A 44 5.99 -29.72 -20.52
C LEU A 44 5.12 -30.94 -20.19
N HIS A 45 4.32 -31.41 -21.15
CA HIS A 45 3.45 -32.57 -20.95
C HIS A 45 4.26 -33.85 -20.66
N GLU A 46 5.32 -34.11 -21.41
CA GLU A 46 6.19 -35.27 -21.16
C GLU A 46 6.78 -35.28 -19.75
N GLU A 47 7.23 -34.12 -19.28
CA GLU A 47 7.76 -33.96 -17.92
C GLU A 47 6.67 -34.10 -16.85
N LEU A 48 5.47 -33.58 -17.09
CA LEU A 48 4.33 -33.77 -16.20
C LEU A 48 3.94 -35.25 -16.11
N VAL A 49 3.92 -35.99 -17.22
CA VAL A 49 3.70 -37.45 -17.23
C VAL A 49 4.81 -38.18 -16.48
N ARG A 50 6.07 -37.80 -16.66
CA ARG A 50 7.19 -38.39 -15.93
C ARG A 50 7.07 -38.18 -14.42
N VAL A 51 6.70 -36.99 -13.98
CA VAL A 51 6.64 -36.62 -12.55
C VAL A 51 5.37 -37.13 -11.87
N LEU A 52 4.22 -37.06 -12.56
CA LEU A 52 2.89 -37.29 -11.98
C LEU A 52 2.21 -38.57 -12.44
N GLY A 53 2.55 -39.09 -13.63
CA GLY A 53 1.81 -40.17 -14.30
C GLY A 53 1.63 -41.44 -13.47
N ALA A 54 2.64 -41.82 -12.68
CA ALA A 54 2.58 -42.99 -11.81
C ALA A 54 1.54 -42.85 -10.67
N VAL A 55 1.19 -41.61 -10.27
CA VAL A 55 0.29 -41.31 -9.16
C VAL A 55 -1.08 -40.86 -9.65
N MET A 56 -1.13 -40.08 -10.73
CA MET A 56 -2.37 -39.48 -11.22
C MET A 56 -3.00 -40.23 -12.40
N ALA A 57 -2.26 -41.05 -13.13
CA ALA A 57 -2.72 -41.79 -14.30
C ALA A 57 -3.47 -40.89 -15.30
N GLU A 58 -4.73 -41.20 -15.60
CA GLU A 58 -5.59 -40.43 -16.53
C GLU A 58 -5.87 -38.99 -16.06
N ARG A 59 -5.60 -38.67 -14.79
CA ARG A 59 -5.77 -37.34 -14.22
C ARG A 59 -4.51 -36.48 -14.30
N THR A 60 -3.45 -36.96 -14.94
CA THR A 60 -2.23 -36.17 -15.11
C THR A 60 -2.52 -34.92 -15.96
N PRO A 61 -2.12 -33.73 -15.49
CA PRO A 61 -2.34 -32.48 -16.22
C PRO A 61 -1.65 -32.51 -17.60
N ALA A 62 -2.40 -32.10 -18.62
CA ALA A 62 -1.94 -31.96 -19.99
C ALA A 62 -1.46 -30.54 -20.30
N THR A 63 -1.91 -29.56 -19.53
CA THR A 63 -1.65 -28.14 -19.76
C THR A 63 -0.91 -27.48 -18.59
N LEU A 64 -0.38 -26.28 -18.82
CA LEU A 64 0.30 -25.50 -17.78
C LEU A 64 -0.70 -25.05 -16.72
N GLU A 65 -1.89 -24.68 -17.16
CA GLU A 65 -3.05 -24.25 -16.41
C GLU A 65 -3.51 -25.36 -15.44
N GLU A 66 -3.68 -26.58 -15.95
CA GLU A 66 -4.03 -27.74 -15.14
C GLU A 66 -2.92 -28.09 -14.13
N ALA A 67 -1.65 -28.03 -14.55
CA ALA A 67 -0.52 -28.27 -13.67
C ALA A 67 -0.40 -27.21 -12.57
N ALA A 68 -0.68 -25.95 -12.89
CA ALA A 68 -0.74 -24.86 -11.93
C ALA A 68 -1.89 -25.06 -10.92
N GLY A 69 -3.05 -25.54 -11.39
CA GLY A 69 -4.15 -25.94 -10.51
C GLY A 69 -3.76 -27.06 -9.55
N VAL A 70 -3.01 -28.07 -10.02
CA VAL A 70 -2.46 -29.13 -9.17
C VAL A 70 -1.43 -28.59 -8.16
N ALA A 71 -0.56 -27.68 -8.59
CA ALA A 71 0.47 -27.08 -7.75
C ALA A 71 -0.13 -26.22 -6.62
N THR A 72 -1.17 -25.45 -6.92
CA THR A 72 -1.83 -24.52 -5.99
C THR A 72 -2.96 -25.18 -5.20
N GLY A 73 -3.51 -26.29 -5.69
CA GLY A 73 -4.68 -26.96 -5.11
C GLY A 73 -6.00 -26.25 -5.42
N VAL A 74 -6.04 -25.43 -6.47
CA VAL A 74 -7.20 -24.62 -6.87
C VAL A 74 -7.59 -24.92 -8.33
N ALA A 75 -8.84 -24.66 -8.70
CA ALA A 75 -9.28 -24.75 -10.09
C ALA A 75 -8.49 -23.78 -10.99
N PRO A 76 -8.00 -24.20 -12.17
CA PRO A 76 -7.20 -23.35 -13.06
C PRO A 76 -7.88 -22.02 -13.41
N GLU A 77 -9.20 -22.04 -13.64
CA GLU A 77 -9.97 -20.86 -14.04
C GLU A 77 -10.02 -19.80 -12.93
N VAL A 78 -10.08 -20.26 -11.67
CA VAL A 78 -10.05 -19.38 -10.49
C VAL A 78 -8.65 -18.78 -10.35
N LEU A 79 -7.61 -19.60 -10.50
CA LEU A 79 -6.23 -19.14 -10.40
C LEU A 79 -5.91 -18.08 -11.47
N GLU A 80 -6.29 -18.31 -12.72
CA GLU A 80 -6.10 -17.36 -13.81
C GLU A 80 -6.82 -16.03 -13.58
N ALA A 81 -8.09 -16.10 -13.17
CA ALA A 81 -8.89 -14.91 -12.90
C ALA A 81 -8.31 -14.08 -11.74
N GLU A 82 -7.79 -14.72 -10.70
CA GLU A 82 -7.11 -14.03 -9.60
C GLU A 82 -5.76 -13.45 -10.02
N LEU A 83 -4.94 -14.20 -10.78
CA LEU A 83 -3.65 -13.73 -11.27
C LEU A 83 -3.80 -12.48 -12.14
N LEU A 84 -4.84 -12.43 -12.98
CA LEU A 84 -5.15 -11.25 -13.80
C LEU A 84 -5.41 -10.02 -12.92
N GLN A 85 -6.26 -10.15 -11.89
CA GLN A 85 -6.59 -9.04 -10.98
C GLN A 85 -5.37 -8.59 -10.17
N LEU A 86 -4.61 -9.54 -9.63
CA LEU A 86 -3.42 -9.26 -8.82
C LEU A 86 -2.34 -8.53 -9.61
N ARG A 87 -2.11 -8.94 -10.86
CA ARG A 87 -1.12 -8.30 -11.74
C ARG A 87 -1.56 -6.92 -12.19
N ALA A 88 -2.82 -6.77 -12.58
CA ALA A 88 -3.36 -5.46 -12.94
C ALA A 88 -3.21 -4.46 -11.78
N ALA A 89 -3.50 -4.88 -10.54
CA ALA A 89 -3.28 -4.05 -9.36
C ALA A 89 -1.79 -3.75 -9.11
N GLN A 90 -0.90 -4.73 -9.31
CA GLN A 90 0.55 -4.54 -9.15
C GLN A 90 1.12 -3.58 -10.20
N GLU A 91 0.68 -3.68 -11.44
CA GLU A 91 1.04 -2.76 -12.53
C GLU A 91 0.49 -1.36 -12.26
N GLY A 92 -0.77 -1.26 -11.81
CA GLY A 92 -1.37 0.00 -11.37
C GLY A 92 -0.54 0.68 -10.27
N LEU A 93 -0.13 -0.06 -9.25
CA LEU A 93 0.74 0.45 -8.18
C LEU A 93 2.12 0.92 -8.69
N ARG A 94 2.71 0.22 -9.66
CA ARG A 94 4.01 0.58 -10.24
C ARG A 94 3.93 1.82 -11.13
N ALA A 95 2.84 1.97 -11.87
CA ALA A 95 2.64 3.07 -12.81
C ALA A 95 2.10 4.34 -12.15
N ALA A 96 1.41 4.21 -11.02
CA ALA A 96 0.76 5.32 -10.35
C ALA A 96 1.76 6.27 -9.68
N GLU A 97 1.62 7.55 -9.98
CA GLU A 97 2.35 8.64 -9.33
C GLU A 97 1.36 9.63 -8.68
N GLY A 98 1.80 10.35 -7.65
CA GLY A 98 1.02 11.45 -7.09
C GLY A 98 -0.32 10.99 -6.50
N VAL A 99 -1.40 11.63 -6.97
CA VAL A 99 -2.76 11.36 -6.51
C VAL A 99 -3.25 9.97 -6.92
N GLU A 100 -2.84 9.48 -8.08
CA GLU A 100 -3.22 8.16 -8.57
C GLU A 100 -2.64 7.05 -7.71
N GLN A 101 -1.55 7.30 -6.98
CA GLN A 101 -0.94 6.30 -6.09
C GLN A 101 -1.85 5.93 -4.91
N VAL A 102 -2.66 6.87 -4.43
CA VAL A 102 -3.67 6.61 -3.37
C VAL A 102 -4.75 5.68 -3.90
N ARG A 103 -5.25 5.95 -5.11
CA ARG A 103 -6.28 5.14 -5.76
C ARG A 103 -5.76 3.73 -6.09
N ALA A 104 -4.57 3.63 -6.67
CA ALA A 104 -3.93 2.36 -6.98
C ALA A 104 -3.69 1.52 -5.70
N LEU A 105 -3.38 2.17 -4.58
CA LEU A 105 -3.28 1.51 -3.28
C LEU A 105 -4.64 1.02 -2.75
N GLU A 106 -5.72 1.80 -2.89
CA GLU A 106 -7.07 1.35 -2.54
C GLU A 106 -7.51 0.13 -3.38
N GLU A 107 -7.25 0.18 -4.69
CA GLU A 107 -7.56 -0.91 -5.62
C GLU A 107 -6.74 -2.18 -5.27
N ALA A 108 -5.45 -2.03 -4.96
CA ALA A 108 -4.61 -3.13 -4.51
C ALA A 108 -5.10 -3.75 -3.19
N GLU A 109 -5.50 -2.94 -2.20
CA GLU A 109 -6.07 -3.43 -0.95
C GLU A 109 -7.40 -4.19 -1.16
N ALA A 110 -8.24 -3.70 -2.07
CA ALA A 110 -9.48 -4.37 -2.42
C ALA A 110 -9.22 -5.74 -3.09
N VAL A 111 -8.28 -5.81 -4.03
CA VAL A 111 -7.88 -7.08 -4.67
C VAL A 111 -7.26 -8.04 -3.64
N LEU A 112 -6.45 -7.53 -2.71
CA LEU A 112 -5.93 -8.32 -1.60
C LEU A 112 -7.06 -8.77 -0.63
N ALA A 113 -8.18 -8.09 -0.53
CA ALA A 113 -9.28 -8.55 0.31
C ALA A 113 -10.08 -9.71 -0.33
N THR A 114 -10.12 -9.79 -1.67
CA THR A 114 -11.00 -10.70 -2.41
C THR A 114 -10.32 -11.91 -3.03
N THR A 115 -8.99 -11.96 -3.10
CA THR A 115 -8.19 -13.06 -3.70
C THR A 115 -7.57 -13.98 -2.65
N GLY A 116 -7.22 -15.22 -3.01
CA GLY A 116 -6.60 -16.17 -2.08
C GLY A 116 -5.87 -17.37 -2.69
N ALA A 117 -6.09 -17.70 -3.96
CA ALA A 117 -5.49 -18.83 -4.67
C ALA A 117 -4.03 -18.61 -5.08
N ALA A 118 -3.72 -17.44 -5.65
CA ALA A 118 -2.38 -17.10 -6.15
C ALA A 118 -1.48 -16.55 -5.02
N ALA A 119 -1.11 -17.42 -4.08
CA ALA A 119 -0.42 -17.04 -2.85
C ALA A 119 0.89 -16.28 -3.08
N HIS A 120 1.67 -16.64 -4.10
CA HIS A 120 2.95 -15.99 -4.37
C HIS A 120 2.75 -14.57 -4.93
N THR A 121 1.94 -14.43 -5.98
CA THR A 121 1.63 -13.14 -6.60
C THR A 121 0.93 -12.19 -5.62
N ARG A 122 0.04 -12.73 -4.79
CA ARG A 122 -0.58 -12.02 -3.68
C ARG A 122 0.43 -11.47 -2.69
N ALA A 123 1.42 -12.27 -2.29
CA ALA A 123 2.49 -11.83 -1.39
C ALA A 123 3.33 -10.70 -2.03
N GLN A 124 3.64 -10.80 -3.32
CA GLN A 124 4.34 -9.72 -4.04
C GLN A 124 3.52 -8.42 -4.09
N LEU A 125 2.21 -8.50 -4.34
CA LEU A 125 1.33 -7.33 -4.31
C LEU A 125 1.26 -6.71 -2.91
N ALA A 126 1.15 -7.55 -1.87
CA ALA A 126 1.11 -7.08 -0.48
C ALA A 126 2.40 -6.35 -0.07
N LEU A 127 3.56 -6.86 -0.49
CA LEU A 127 4.84 -6.19 -0.29
C LEU A 127 4.90 -4.85 -1.02
N ALA A 128 4.51 -4.80 -2.30
CA ALA A 128 4.50 -3.57 -3.07
C ALA A 128 3.54 -2.52 -2.48
N ALA A 129 2.35 -2.93 -2.04
CA ALA A 129 1.39 -2.07 -1.37
C ALA A 129 1.95 -1.50 -0.06
N GLN A 130 2.65 -2.34 0.71
CA GLN A 130 3.31 -1.92 1.95
C GLN A 130 4.43 -0.90 1.71
N GLU A 131 5.28 -1.12 0.71
CA GLU A 131 6.33 -0.15 0.33
C GLU A 131 5.74 1.22 -0.08
N VAL A 132 4.62 1.20 -0.79
CA VAL A 132 3.89 2.43 -1.17
C VAL A 132 3.29 3.10 0.07
N ARG A 133 2.66 2.36 0.98
CA ARG A 133 2.14 2.91 2.26
C ARG A 133 3.23 3.56 3.09
N GLU A 134 4.40 2.93 3.19
CA GLU A 134 5.53 3.47 3.94
C GLU A 134 6.08 4.74 3.32
N ARG A 135 6.14 4.80 1.99
CA ARG A 135 6.55 6.02 1.27
C ARG A 135 5.55 7.15 1.49
N LEU A 136 4.26 6.85 1.38
CA LEU A 136 3.19 7.79 1.67
C LEU A 136 3.24 8.29 3.12
N ALA A 137 3.46 7.38 4.08
CA ALA A 137 3.64 7.71 5.50
C ALA A 137 4.82 8.66 5.73
N ARG A 138 5.96 8.42 5.07
CA ARG A 138 7.13 9.31 5.15
C ARG A 138 6.82 10.69 4.58
N ALA A 139 6.20 10.76 3.40
CA ALA A 139 5.83 12.03 2.79
C ALA A 139 4.83 12.83 3.66
N LEU A 140 3.79 12.17 4.16
CA LEU A 140 2.81 12.78 5.05
C LEU A 140 3.41 13.20 6.39
N SER A 141 4.33 12.40 6.95
CA SER A 141 5.04 12.78 8.20
C SER A 141 5.92 14.02 8.02
N ARG A 142 6.50 14.22 6.82
CA ARG A 142 7.22 15.46 6.49
C ARG A 142 6.26 16.65 6.40
N GLU A 143 5.12 16.50 5.72
CA GLU A 143 4.11 17.56 5.60
C GLU A 143 3.50 17.94 6.96
N HIS A 144 3.24 16.94 7.80
CA HIS A 144 2.60 17.09 9.09
C HIS A 144 3.58 17.15 10.26
N ALA A 145 4.86 17.42 10.00
CA ALA A 145 5.84 17.58 11.07
C ALA A 145 5.37 18.65 12.08
N PRO A 146 5.46 18.38 13.40
CA PRO A 146 6.20 17.28 14.03
C PRO A 146 5.35 16.03 14.38
N VAL A 147 4.16 15.89 13.81
CA VAL A 147 3.25 14.74 14.02
C VAL A 147 3.59 13.64 13.03
N MET A 148 3.69 12.41 13.51
CA MET A 148 4.07 11.27 12.67
C MET A 148 2.82 10.58 12.11
N VAL A 149 2.84 10.27 10.82
CA VAL A 149 1.84 9.44 10.15
C VAL A 149 2.42 8.05 9.96
N THR A 150 1.77 7.01 10.49
CA THR A 150 2.24 5.63 10.31
C THR A 150 1.81 5.04 8.96
N ALA A 151 2.42 3.93 8.55
CA ALA A 151 2.03 3.22 7.32
C ALA A 151 0.56 2.76 7.33
N GLU A 152 0.02 2.42 8.51
CA GLU A 152 -1.37 2.00 8.68
C GLU A 152 -2.36 3.17 8.50
N GLU A 153 -1.92 4.39 8.83
CA GLU A 153 -2.75 5.60 8.76
C GLU A 153 -2.63 6.34 7.44
N ALA A 154 -1.52 6.13 6.74
CA ALA A 154 -1.13 6.87 5.54
C ALA A 154 -2.25 6.96 4.51
N LEU A 155 -2.94 5.84 4.24
CA LEU A 155 -4.03 5.82 3.27
C LEU A 155 -5.23 6.66 3.73
N ALA A 156 -5.66 6.53 4.98
CA ALA A 156 -6.78 7.30 5.53
C ALA A 156 -6.48 8.81 5.58
N VAL A 157 -5.24 9.17 5.93
CA VAL A 157 -4.78 10.57 5.94
C VAL A 157 -4.72 11.14 4.53
N ALA A 158 -4.17 10.40 3.55
CA ALA A 158 -4.11 10.84 2.16
C ALA A 158 -5.50 11.03 1.54
N ARG A 159 -6.41 10.08 1.76
CA ARG A 159 -7.83 10.15 1.39
C ARG A 159 -8.50 11.43 1.90
N TRP A 160 -8.36 11.71 3.19
CA TRP A 160 -8.88 12.94 3.78
C TRP A 160 -8.23 14.20 3.19
N ARG A 161 -6.92 14.21 2.95
CA ARG A 161 -6.21 15.33 2.30
C ARG A 161 -6.74 15.62 0.89
N LEU A 162 -7.19 14.59 0.17
CA LEU A 162 -7.82 14.69 -1.15
C LEU A 162 -9.32 15.02 -1.09
N GLY A 163 -9.91 15.10 0.11
CA GLY A 163 -11.35 15.31 0.30
C GLY A 163 -12.20 14.06 0.03
N VAL A 164 -11.57 12.88 -0.04
CA VAL A 164 -12.20 11.60 -0.34
C VAL A 164 -12.35 10.81 0.96
N GLY A 165 -13.49 10.98 1.64
CA GLY A 165 -13.81 10.21 2.85
C GLY A 165 -13.72 11.00 4.16
N PRO A 166 -13.93 10.32 5.30
CA PRO A 166 -14.01 10.97 6.60
C PRO A 166 -12.64 11.43 7.09
N ALA A 167 -12.63 12.44 7.96
CA ALA A 167 -11.42 12.87 8.63
C ALA A 167 -10.86 11.76 9.54
N PRO A 168 -9.55 11.44 9.48
CA PRO A 168 -8.94 10.45 10.35
C PRO A 168 -8.95 10.93 11.80
N ARG A 169 -8.74 10.00 12.73
CA ARG A 169 -8.52 10.35 14.13
C ARG A 169 -7.29 11.26 14.22
N GLY A 170 -7.38 12.33 15.00
CA GLY A 170 -6.29 13.31 15.08
C GLY A 170 -6.14 14.24 13.87
N ALA A 171 -7.09 14.27 12.91
CA ALA A 171 -7.03 15.19 11.77
C ALA A 171 -6.81 16.66 12.17
N ALA A 172 -7.45 17.11 13.26
CA ALA A 172 -7.25 18.47 13.79
C ALA A 172 -5.81 18.72 14.27
N LEU A 173 -5.13 17.68 14.76
CA LEU A 173 -3.72 17.74 15.16
C LEU A 173 -2.81 17.78 13.92
N LEU A 174 -3.12 17.00 12.88
CA LEU A 174 -2.42 17.03 11.60
C LEU A 174 -2.56 18.38 10.87
N GLU A 175 -3.76 18.97 10.86
CA GLU A 175 -4.00 20.33 10.35
C GLU A 175 -3.14 21.35 11.10
N LEU A 176 -3.13 21.26 12.43
CA LEU A 176 -2.36 22.16 13.29
C LEU A 176 -0.86 22.02 13.06
N ALA A 177 -0.32 20.80 13.02
CA ALA A 177 1.10 20.55 12.84
C ALA A 177 1.64 21.13 11.53
N ARG A 178 0.88 20.96 10.44
CA ARG A 178 1.20 21.58 9.15
C ARG A 178 1.25 23.11 9.22
N GLU A 179 0.33 23.72 9.99
CA GLU A 179 0.37 25.17 10.21
C GLU A 179 1.55 25.59 11.12
N VAL A 180 1.96 24.78 12.10
CA VAL A 180 3.05 25.13 13.03
C VAL A 180 4.32 25.46 12.26
N GLU A 181 4.77 24.64 11.31
CA GLU A 181 5.96 24.95 10.51
C GLU A 181 5.78 26.20 9.64
N GLY A 182 4.61 26.36 9.00
CA GLY A 182 4.30 27.56 8.22
C GLY A 182 4.18 28.85 9.05
N LEU A 183 3.82 28.73 10.33
CA LEU A 183 3.79 29.84 11.29
C LEU A 183 5.17 30.11 11.88
N CYS A 184 5.97 29.08 12.15
CA CYS A 184 7.36 29.20 12.56
C CYS A 184 8.21 29.85 11.46
N ALA A 185 7.97 29.55 10.19
CA ALA A 185 8.70 30.16 9.07
C ALA A 185 8.37 31.66 8.89
N ARG A 186 7.15 32.10 9.20
CA ARG A 186 6.64 33.46 8.90
C ARG A 186 6.48 34.38 10.11
N GLY A 187 6.46 33.83 11.32
CA GLY A 187 6.20 34.57 12.55
C GLY A 187 7.47 35.07 13.25
N PRO A 188 7.37 36.13 14.08
CA PRO A 188 8.47 36.66 14.89
C PRO A 188 8.88 35.75 16.06
N ALA A 189 8.27 34.55 16.18
CA ALA A 189 8.44 33.64 17.31
C ALA A 189 9.91 33.26 17.53
N VAL A 190 10.35 33.37 18.78
CA VAL A 190 11.71 33.04 19.24
C VAL A 190 11.88 31.51 19.25
N GLY A 191 13.10 31.01 18.98
CA GLY A 191 13.37 29.55 18.83
C GLY A 191 12.84 28.67 19.97
N GLU A 192 12.81 29.16 21.20
CA GLU A 192 12.28 28.43 22.37
C GLU A 192 10.74 28.22 22.31
N GLU A 193 9.98 29.20 21.83
CA GLU A 193 8.53 29.08 21.70
C GLU A 193 8.14 28.10 20.59
N ARG A 194 8.94 28.05 19.52
CA ARG A 194 8.78 27.08 18.42
C ARG A 194 8.99 25.65 18.91
N GLU A 195 10.04 25.40 19.70
CA GLU A 195 10.29 24.09 20.30
C GLU A 195 9.21 23.68 21.30
N ARG A 196 8.69 24.63 22.10
CA ARG A 196 7.56 24.35 23.00
C ARG A 196 6.31 23.91 22.26
N LEU A 197 5.98 24.55 21.13
CA LEU A 197 4.86 24.11 20.27
C LEU A 197 5.12 22.73 19.67
N ARG A 198 6.34 22.48 19.17
CA ARG A 198 6.69 21.17 18.61
C ARG A 198 6.61 20.07 19.65
N ALA A 199 7.05 20.33 20.87
CA ALA A 199 6.95 19.40 21.99
C ALA A 199 5.48 19.13 22.39
N LEU A 200 4.62 20.16 22.40
CA LEU A 200 3.19 20.00 22.67
C LEU A 200 2.49 19.19 21.58
N ALA A 201 2.82 19.41 20.31
CA ALA A 201 2.28 18.65 19.19
C ALA A 201 2.71 17.18 19.23
N ARG A 202 3.99 16.90 19.49
CA ARG A 202 4.50 15.52 19.69
C ARG A 202 3.82 14.81 20.85
N ARG A 203 3.58 15.53 21.95
CA ARG A 203 2.88 14.97 23.12
C ARG A 203 1.40 14.71 22.84
N ALA A 204 0.74 15.61 22.10
CA ALA A 204 -0.65 15.42 21.69
C ALA A 204 -0.80 14.23 20.73
N ASP A 205 0.19 13.99 19.88
CA ASP A 205 0.25 12.83 18.98
C ASP A 205 0.43 11.53 19.77
N ALA A 206 1.38 11.50 20.71
CA ALA A 206 1.60 10.35 21.59
C ALA A 206 0.36 10.03 22.46
N GLU A 207 -0.45 11.03 22.79
CA GLU A 207 -1.69 10.86 23.55
C GLU A 207 -2.94 10.75 22.65
N ARG A 208 -2.82 10.63 21.31
CA ARG A 208 -3.98 10.72 20.38
C ARG A 208 -5.08 9.67 20.65
N GLU A 209 -4.70 8.54 21.23
CA GLU A 209 -5.59 7.43 21.57
C GLU A 209 -6.19 7.55 22.98
N HIS A 210 -5.73 8.55 23.75
CA HIS A 210 -6.17 8.83 25.12
C HIS A 210 -6.96 10.13 25.20
N PRO A 211 -7.96 10.27 26.09
CA PRO A 211 -8.73 11.52 26.22
C PRO A 211 -7.91 12.80 26.47
N GLY A 212 -6.66 12.65 26.95
CA GLY A 212 -5.72 13.73 27.28
C GLY A 212 -5.31 14.62 26.10
N TRP A 213 -5.32 14.11 24.86
CA TRP A 213 -4.92 14.92 23.69
C TRP A 213 -5.84 16.13 23.48
N ARG A 214 -7.11 16.06 23.89
CA ARG A 214 -8.06 17.19 23.77
C ARG A 214 -7.66 18.38 24.65
N ALA A 215 -7.11 18.12 25.82
CA ALA A 215 -6.61 19.15 26.73
C ALA A 215 -5.30 19.78 26.22
N LEU A 216 -4.43 18.95 25.61
CA LEU A 216 -3.22 19.42 24.94
C LEU A 216 -3.55 20.25 23.70
N PHE A 217 -4.56 19.85 22.94
CA PHE A 217 -5.10 20.59 21.80
C PHE A 217 -5.67 21.95 22.21
N ALA A 218 -6.45 22.01 23.29
CA ALA A 218 -6.95 23.27 23.85
C ALA A 218 -5.80 24.21 24.24
N ARG A 219 -4.74 23.70 24.86
CA ARG A 219 -3.54 24.48 25.20
C ARG A 219 -2.82 25.01 23.96
N MET A 220 -2.68 24.21 22.90
CA MET A 220 -2.06 24.68 21.65
C MET A 220 -2.88 25.78 20.98
N ARG A 221 -4.22 25.70 21.05
CA ARG A 221 -5.14 26.75 20.58
C ARG A 221 -4.91 28.09 21.30
N ASP A 222 -4.59 28.06 22.58
CA ASP A 222 -4.40 29.25 23.41
C ASP A 222 -3.03 29.91 23.22
N VAL A 223 -2.02 29.16 22.75
CA VAL A 223 -0.67 29.69 22.46
C VAL A 223 -0.60 30.34 21.07
N ARG A 224 -1.42 29.89 20.10
CA ARG A 224 -1.46 30.37 18.71
C ARG A 224 -1.59 31.90 18.54
N PRO A 225 -2.49 32.62 19.25
CA PRO A 225 -2.64 34.07 19.09
C PRO A 225 -1.39 34.87 19.45
N ARG A 226 -0.51 34.30 20.28
CA ARG A 226 0.73 34.94 20.73
C ARG A 226 1.86 34.85 19.70
N LEU A 227 1.72 33.99 18.69
CA LEU A 227 2.79 33.65 17.73
C LEU A 227 2.65 34.33 16.36
N VAL A 228 1.43 34.69 15.96
CA VAL A 228 1.12 35.17 14.60
C VAL A 228 0.80 36.67 14.57
N GLY A 229 0.75 37.33 15.74
CA GLY A 229 0.05 38.60 15.88
C GLY A 229 -1.44 38.46 15.52
N ALA A 230 -2.21 39.54 15.66
CA ALA A 230 -3.65 39.55 15.39
C ALA A 230 -4.02 39.47 13.88
N VAL A 231 -3.32 38.64 13.10
CA VAL A 231 -3.61 38.44 11.69
C VAL A 231 -4.85 37.56 11.54
N ARG A 232 -5.74 37.98 10.64
CA ARG A 232 -7.06 37.41 10.33
C ARG A 232 -7.16 35.91 10.60
N ARG A 233 -8.17 35.56 11.39
CA ARG A 233 -8.64 34.19 11.62
C ARG A 233 -8.98 33.53 10.28
N VAL A 234 -8.05 32.80 9.67
CA VAL A 234 -8.45 31.75 8.73
C VAL A 234 -9.33 30.80 9.55
N PRO A 235 -10.54 30.42 9.09
CA PRO A 235 -11.34 29.44 9.78
C PRO A 235 -10.59 28.11 9.70
N LEU A 236 -9.82 27.85 10.74
CA LEU A 236 -9.35 26.51 11.01
C LEU A 236 -10.58 25.65 11.31
N TYR A 237 -10.48 24.36 10.97
CA TYR A 237 -11.39 23.33 11.45
C TYR A 237 -12.74 23.23 10.72
N ALA A 238 -12.72 23.21 9.38
CA ALA A 238 -13.81 22.62 8.59
C ALA A 238 -14.14 21.18 9.03
N SER A 239 -13.15 20.46 9.59
CA SER A 239 -13.23 19.10 10.10
C SER A 239 -13.82 18.97 11.51
N LEU A 240 -13.89 20.06 12.31
CA LEU A 240 -14.59 20.10 13.61
C LEU A 240 -15.97 20.76 13.52
N GLN A 241 -16.33 21.28 12.35
CA GLN A 241 -17.69 21.76 12.05
C GLN A 241 -18.45 20.68 11.25
N PRO A 242 -19.78 20.57 11.40
CA PRO A 242 -20.61 19.72 10.53
C PRO A 242 -20.36 20.11 9.06
N PRO A 243 -20.52 19.17 8.12
CA PRO A 243 -19.60 19.01 6.99
C PRO A 243 -19.44 20.29 6.18
N VAL A 244 -18.30 20.97 6.39
CA VAL A 244 -17.87 22.07 5.53
C VAL A 244 -17.04 21.44 4.42
N ARG A 245 -17.52 21.55 3.17
CA ARG A 245 -16.79 21.12 1.97
C ARG A 245 -15.39 21.76 1.99
N VAL A 246 -14.37 20.95 2.26
CA VAL A 246 -12.97 21.38 2.19
C VAL A 246 -12.67 21.63 0.71
N ARG A 247 -12.25 22.85 0.36
CA ARG A 247 -11.75 23.12 -0.99
C ARG A 247 -10.47 22.29 -1.20
N PRO A 248 -10.34 21.55 -2.32
CA PRO A 248 -9.15 20.77 -2.61
C PRO A 248 -7.93 21.70 -2.62
N VAL A 249 -6.94 21.40 -1.78
CA VAL A 249 -5.64 22.06 -1.83
C VAL A 249 -4.86 21.46 -2.99
N GLN A 250 -4.14 22.32 -3.72
CA GLN A 250 -3.35 22.03 -4.90
C GLN A 250 -2.33 20.89 -4.67
N SER A 251 -1.94 20.26 -5.79
CA SER A 251 -1.63 18.84 -5.97
C SER A 251 -0.60 18.20 -5.03
N MET A 252 -0.81 16.89 -4.77
CA MET A 252 0.19 16.04 -4.11
C MET A 252 1.46 15.85 -4.94
N GLU A 253 1.48 16.26 -6.21
CA GLU A 253 2.66 16.19 -7.08
C GLU A 253 3.88 16.89 -6.42
N ALA A 254 3.65 18.02 -5.74
CA ALA A 254 4.70 18.73 -5.02
C ALA A 254 5.30 17.94 -3.84
N LEU A 255 4.54 17.02 -3.21
CA LEU A 255 5.02 16.18 -2.11
C LEU A 255 5.92 15.04 -2.59
N PHE A 256 5.66 14.53 -3.81
CA PHE A 256 6.43 13.44 -4.41
C PHE A 256 7.67 13.95 -5.18
N ASP A 257 7.64 15.17 -5.72
CA ASP A 257 8.78 15.79 -6.40
C ASP A 257 9.95 16.12 -5.44
N GLU A 258 9.68 16.37 -4.16
CA GLU A 258 10.73 16.58 -3.15
C GLU A 258 11.43 15.28 -2.73
N GLU A 259 10.77 14.12 -2.84
CA GLU A 259 11.38 12.81 -2.57
C GLU A 259 12.35 12.39 -3.68
N LYS A 260 12.11 12.79 -4.95
CA LYS A 260 13.04 12.55 -6.06
C LYS A 260 14.33 13.38 -5.97
N ARG A 261 14.39 14.39 -5.08
CA ARG A 261 15.52 15.33 -4.93
C ARG A 261 16.35 15.13 -3.66
N SER A 262 15.96 14.19 -2.79
CA SER A 262 16.66 13.86 -1.53
C SER A 262 17.31 12.48 -1.61
#